data_AF-A0A537YV02-F1
#
_entry.id   AF-A0A537YV02-F1
#
_cell.length_a   1.000
_cell.length_b   1.000
_cell.length_c   1.000
_cell.angle_alpha   90.00
_cell.angle_beta   90.00
_cell.angle_gamma   90.00
#
_symmetry.space_group_name_H-M   'P 1'
#
loop_
_entity.id
_entity.type
_entity.pdbx_description
1 polymer ?
#
loop_
_entity_poly.entity_id
_entity_poly.type
_entity_poly.pdbx_seq_one_letter_code
_entity_poly.pdbx_strand_id
1 'polypeptide(L)'
;MSRLLVVPVLLLLIALASGCGEEGAAGGATVTVYVSAPLRGAGAEAGRRLCDEAREQARQGRGGEELRLRVVCLDASGPDGGWTLAQVGANARRATEDSTAVAYVGEPDPEARRQSRPIVDAAGIAQLGGISGREAVAAVRAAIAEGNESEPRQAVFAAEG
;
A
#
# COMPACT_ATOMS: atom_id res chain seq x y z
N MET A 1 -18.09 -26.65 -72.66
CA MET A 1 -18.67 -27.04 -71.36
C MET A 1 -18.32 -25.93 -70.36
N SER A 2 -19.27 -25.05 -70.09
CA SER A 2 -19.13 -23.93 -69.16
C SER A 2 -19.00 -24.40 -67.71
N ARG A 3 -18.07 -23.83 -66.93
CA ARG A 3 -18.21 -23.59 -65.49
C ARG A 3 -17.43 -22.34 -65.07
N LEU A 4 -18.17 -21.25 -64.90
CA LEU A 4 -17.85 -20.09 -64.05
C LEU A 4 -18.00 -20.48 -62.56
N LEU A 5 -17.52 -19.59 -61.67
CA LEU A 5 -17.65 -19.51 -60.20
C LEU A 5 -16.38 -19.98 -59.46
N VAL A 6 -15.83 -19.32 -58.43
CA VAL A 6 -16.17 -18.12 -57.63
C VAL A 6 -14.91 -17.76 -56.82
N VAL A 7 -14.63 -16.47 -56.64
CA VAL A 7 -13.70 -15.94 -55.62
C VAL A 7 -14.55 -15.54 -54.40
N PRO A 8 -14.07 -15.80 -53.17
CA PRO A 8 -14.00 -14.67 -52.24
C PRO A 8 -12.66 -14.60 -51.51
N VAL A 9 -12.21 -13.35 -51.40
CA VAL A 9 -11.16 -12.82 -50.53
C VAL A 9 -11.56 -13.01 -49.07
N LEU A 10 -10.64 -13.47 -48.21
CA LEU A 10 -10.72 -13.20 -46.77
C LEU A 10 -9.32 -12.96 -46.19
N LEU A 11 -9.00 -11.67 -46.07
CA LEU A 11 -7.98 -11.13 -45.17
C LEU A 11 -8.50 -11.21 -43.73
N LEU A 12 -7.71 -11.75 -42.79
CA LEU A 12 -7.67 -11.18 -41.43
C LEU A 12 -6.37 -11.52 -40.70
N LEU A 13 -5.63 -10.45 -40.38
CA LEU A 13 -4.49 -10.40 -39.47
C LEU A 13 -4.94 -10.68 -38.03
N ILE A 14 -4.17 -11.49 -37.29
CA ILE A 14 -4.15 -11.43 -35.82
C ILE A 14 -2.70 -11.46 -35.37
N ALA A 15 -2.12 -10.27 -35.20
CA ALA A 15 -0.94 -10.05 -34.39
C ALA A 15 -1.42 -9.58 -33.01
N LEU A 16 -1.46 -10.50 -32.04
CA LEU A 16 -1.64 -10.21 -30.62
C LEU A 16 -0.44 -10.76 -29.88
N ALA A 17 0.70 -10.07 -30.00
CA ALA A 17 1.73 -10.17 -28.99
C ALA A 17 1.30 -9.26 -27.84
N SER A 18 0.76 -9.89 -26.81
CA SER A 18 0.41 -9.34 -25.50
C SER A 18 1.53 -8.47 -24.95
N GLY A 19 1.34 -7.16 -24.97
CA GLY A 19 2.14 -6.23 -24.17
C GLY A 19 1.83 -6.47 -22.70
N CYS A 20 2.81 -6.99 -21.98
CA CYS A 20 2.84 -6.93 -20.52
C CYS A 20 3.13 -5.46 -20.19
N GLY A 21 2.08 -4.65 -20.10
CA GLY A 21 2.19 -3.29 -19.63
C GLY A 21 2.29 -3.31 -18.12
N GLU A 22 3.40 -2.84 -17.57
CA GLU A 22 3.43 -2.27 -16.22
C GLU A 22 2.39 -1.13 -16.21
N GLU A 23 1.15 -1.46 -15.83
CA GLU A 23 0.08 -0.49 -15.67
C GLU A 23 0.35 0.28 -14.37
N GLY A 24 1.04 1.41 -14.52
CA GLY A 24 1.23 2.38 -13.46
C GLY A 24 -0.11 2.87 -12.89
N ALA A 25 -0.08 3.42 -11.68
CA ALA A 25 -1.28 3.91 -11.03
C ALA A 25 -1.93 5.04 -11.84
N ALA A 26 -3.14 4.82 -12.35
CA ALA A 26 -3.93 5.84 -13.03
C ALA A 26 -4.27 6.99 -12.08
N GLY A 27 -4.33 8.24 -12.59
CA GLY A 27 -4.72 9.41 -11.81
C GLY A 27 -6.02 9.19 -11.02
N GLY A 28 -6.02 9.57 -9.75
CA GLY A 28 -7.13 9.32 -8.82
C GLY A 28 -7.23 7.90 -8.25
N ALA A 29 -6.27 7.01 -8.54
CA ALA A 29 -6.17 5.70 -7.90
C ALA A 29 -6.06 5.82 -6.37
N THR A 30 -6.43 4.75 -5.66
CA THR A 30 -6.33 4.71 -4.19
C THR A 30 -5.23 3.75 -3.79
N VAL A 31 -4.25 4.23 -3.03
CA VAL A 31 -3.22 3.41 -2.40
C VAL A 31 -3.43 3.31 -0.90
N THR A 32 -2.91 2.26 -0.29
CA THR A 32 -3.17 1.93 1.12
C THR A 32 -1.93 2.14 1.98
N VAL A 33 -2.13 2.85 3.09
CA VAL A 33 -1.20 2.92 4.22
C VAL A 33 -1.78 2.06 5.33
N TYR A 34 -1.07 1.01 5.70
CA TYR A 34 -1.41 0.20 6.87
C TYR A 34 -0.81 0.84 8.13
N VAL A 35 -1.54 0.79 9.23
CA VAL A 35 -1.09 1.23 10.56
C VAL A 35 -1.32 0.09 11.52
N SER A 36 -0.28 -0.41 12.17
CA SER A 36 -0.39 -1.47 13.16
C SER A 36 -0.01 -0.96 14.53
N ALA A 37 -0.91 -1.14 15.50
CA ALA A 37 -0.69 -0.75 16.88
C ALA A 37 -1.62 -1.54 17.82
N PRO A 38 -1.30 -1.66 19.12
CA PRO A 38 -2.27 -2.12 20.09
C PRO A 38 -3.51 -1.21 20.07
N LEU A 39 -4.69 -1.74 19.78
CA LEU A 39 -5.95 -0.99 19.82
C LEU A 39 -6.82 -1.35 21.04
N ARG A 40 -6.31 -2.26 21.89
CA ARG A 40 -6.86 -2.68 23.17
C ARG A 40 -5.80 -2.62 24.27
N GLY A 41 -6.22 -2.80 25.52
CA GLY A 41 -5.34 -2.77 26.69
C GLY A 41 -4.66 -1.42 26.93
N ALA A 42 -3.52 -1.44 27.63
CA ALA A 42 -2.81 -0.24 28.05
C ALA A 42 -2.28 0.62 26.89
N GLY A 43 -1.97 0.00 25.74
CA GLY A 43 -1.46 0.71 24.55
C GLY A 43 -2.55 1.33 23.67
N ALA A 44 -3.83 1.09 23.97
CA ALA A 44 -4.94 1.39 23.07
C ALA A 44 -5.11 2.87 22.75
N GLU A 45 -4.87 3.76 23.72
CA GLU A 45 -4.98 5.20 23.51
C GLU A 45 -3.93 5.69 22.50
N ALA A 46 -2.67 5.31 22.69
CA ALA A 46 -1.59 5.65 21.78
C ALA A 46 -1.82 5.05 20.38
N GLY A 47 -2.28 3.80 20.29
CA GLY A 47 -2.59 3.15 19.02
C GLY A 47 -3.74 3.82 18.27
N ARG A 48 -4.84 4.18 18.97
CA ARG A 48 -5.95 4.92 18.36
C ARG A 48 -5.51 6.31 17.89
N ARG A 49 -4.71 7.01 18.69
CA ARG A 49 -4.16 8.32 18.30
C ARG A 49 -3.33 8.23 17.02
N LEU A 50 -2.44 7.25 16.93
CA LEU A 50 -1.65 7.00 15.72
C LEU A 50 -2.55 6.79 14.49
N CYS A 51 -3.60 5.99 14.65
CA CYS A 51 -4.59 5.73 13.62
C CYS A 51 -5.38 6.97 13.20
N ASP A 52 -5.84 7.76 14.15
CA ASP A 52 -6.72 8.88 13.89
C ASP A 52 -5.96 10.04 13.25
N GLU A 53 -4.73 10.32 13.71
CA GLU A 53 -3.84 11.30 13.08
C GLU A 53 -3.49 10.91 11.63
N ALA A 54 -3.23 9.63 11.36
CA ALA A 54 -2.99 9.14 10.00
C ALA A 54 -4.22 9.33 9.10
N ARG A 55 -5.41 8.95 9.58
CA ARG A 55 -6.67 9.14 8.83
C ARG A 55 -6.98 10.61 8.59
N GLU A 56 -6.78 11.46 9.58
CA GLU A 56 -6.97 12.90 9.43
C GLU A 56 -6.05 13.46 8.34
N GLN A 57 -4.76 13.11 8.38
CA GLN A 57 -3.78 13.55 7.38
C GLN A 57 -4.10 13.01 5.98
N ALA A 58 -4.58 11.78 5.87
CA ALA A 58 -4.94 11.18 4.58
C ALA A 58 -6.08 11.94 3.88
N ARG A 59 -7.02 12.50 4.66
CA ARG A 59 -8.16 13.29 4.16
C ARG A 59 -7.78 14.69 3.67
N GLN A 60 -6.59 15.19 3.99
CA GLN A 60 -6.14 16.53 3.56
C GLN A 60 -5.70 16.59 2.08
N GLY A 61 -5.65 15.45 1.37
CA GLY A 61 -5.36 15.41 -0.07
C GLY A 61 -6.42 16.17 -0.87
N ARG A 62 -6.03 16.81 -1.97
CA ARG A 62 -6.87 17.81 -2.66
C ARG A 62 -7.93 17.22 -3.60
N GLY A 63 -7.97 15.90 -3.75
CA GLY A 63 -8.91 15.22 -4.65
C GLY A 63 -8.65 15.55 -6.13
N GLY A 64 -9.30 14.84 -7.04
CA GLY A 64 -9.08 14.98 -8.49
C GLY A 64 -8.15 13.91 -9.04
N GLU A 65 -7.14 14.33 -9.81
CA GLU A 65 -6.13 13.46 -10.46
C GLU A 65 -5.07 12.92 -9.48
N GLU A 66 -4.97 13.51 -8.28
CA GLU A 66 -4.04 13.08 -7.23
C GLU A 66 -4.40 11.68 -6.69
N LEU A 67 -3.38 10.86 -6.43
CA LEU A 67 -3.50 9.60 -5.70
C LEU A 67 -4.18 9.80 -4.34
N ARG A 68 -5.18 8.98 -4.06
CA ARG A 68 -5.91 8.95 -2.79
C ARG A 68 -5.21 8.01 -1.81
N LEU A 69 -5.05 8.46 -0.57
CA LEU A 69 -4.51 7.63 0.50
C LEU A 69 -5.66 7.03 1.34
N ARG A 70 -5.72 5.71 1.41
CA ARG A 70 -6.58 4.96 2.32
C ARG A 70 -5.75 4.50 3.52
N VAL A 71 -6.21 4.80 4.73
CA VAL A 71 -5.56 4.31 5.97
C VAL A 71 -6.33 3.13 6.53
N VAL A 72 -5.65 1.99 6.70
CA VAL A 72 -6.20 0.78 7.33
C VAL A 72 -5.47 0.53 8.65
N CYS A 73 -6.23 0.54 9.75
CA CYS A 73 -5.69 0.26 11.07
C CYS A 73 -5.90 -1.20 11.45
N LEU A 74 -4.84 -1.83 11.93
CA LEU A 74 -4.81 -3.22 12.37
C LEU A 74 -4.46 -3.29 13.85
N ASP A 75 -5.19 -4.13 14.58
CA ASP A 75 -4.97 -4.33 16.01
C ASP A 75 -3.83 -5.32 16.25
N ALA A 76 -2.75 -4.86 16.88
CA ALA A 76 -1.62 -5.71 17.26
C ALA A 76 -1.83 -6.40 18.61
N SER A 77 -2.89 -6.07 19.35
CA SER A 77 -3.13 -6.57 20.70
C SER A 77 -3.42 -8.08 20.74
N GLY A 78 -2.80 -8.80 21.66
CA GLY A 78 -3.18 -10.16 22.06
C GLY A 78 -4.36 -10.18 23.04
N PRO A 79 -4.65 -11.35 23.65
CA PRO A 79 -5.69 -11.50 24.66
C PRO A 79 -5.52 -10.55 25.86
N ASP A 80 -4.28 -10.35 26.32
CA ASP A 80 -3.97 -9.49 27.47
C ASP A 80 -3.92 -7.98 27.12
N GLY A 81 -4.23 -7.62 25.86
CA GLY A 81 -4.27 -6.24 25.38
C GLY A 81 -2.91 -5.64 25.00
N GLY A 82 -1.79 -6.22 25.44
CA GLY A 82 -0.45 -5.89 24.92
C GLY A 82 -0.24 -6.41 23.49
N TRP A 83 0.72 -5.87 22.74
CA TRP A 83 1.03 -6.42 21.42
C TRP A 83 1.59 -7.85 21.53
N THR A 84 1.48 -8.63 20.44
CA THR A 84 2.11 -9.96 20.37
C THR A 84 2.83 -10.16 19.03
N LEU A 85 3.89 -10.96 19.02
CA LEU A 85 4.60 -11.31 17.78
C LEU A 85 3.67 -11.94 16.73
N ALA A 86 2.69 -12.73 17.18
CA ALA A 86 1.71 -13.37 16.32
C ALA A 86 0.85 -12.33 15.57
N GLN A 87 0.32 -11.34 16.29
CA GLN A 87 -0.52 -10.29 15.69
C GLN A 87 0.31 -9.32 14.84
N VAL A 88 1.49 -8.92 15.30
CA VAL A 88 2.42 -8.07 14.53
C VAL A 88 2.78 -8.73 13.20
N GLY A 89 3.16 -10.01 13.22
CA GLY A 89 3.46 -10.75 11.99
C GLY A 89 2.24 -10.97 11.09
N ALA A 90 1.05 -11.16 11.66
CA ALA A 90 -0.19 -11.28 10.90
C ALA A 90 -0.54 -9.95 10.20
N ASN A 91 -0.39 -8.83 10.89
CA ASN A 91 -0.64 -7.50 10.34
C ASN A 91 0.32 -7.16 9.20
N ALA A 92 1.62 -7.47 9.37
CA ALA A 92 2.61 -7.31 8.32
C ALA A 92 2.25 -8.14 7.06
N ARG A 93 1.92 -9.42 7.21
CA ARG A 93 1.48 -10.28 6.09
C ARG A 93 0.22 -9.75 5.43
N ARG A 94 -0.75 -9.26 6.21
CA ARG A 94 -1.97 -8.66 5.68
C ARG A 94 -1.67 -7.48 4.75
N ALA A 95 -0.67 -6.66 5.07
CA ALA A 95 -0.23 -5.59 4.19
C ALA A 95 0.43 -6.12 2.91
N THR A 96 1.23 -7.19 2.99
CA THR A 96 1.87 -7.80 1.80
C THR A 96 0.88 -8.42 0.82
N GLU A 97 -0.29 -8.85 1.31
CA GLU A 97 -1.37 -9.40 0.49
C GLU A 97 -2.18 -8.32 -0.24
N ASP A 98 -1.99 -7.04 0.08
CA ASP A 98 -2.67 -5.91 -0.54
C ASP A 98 -1.78 -5.27 -1.62
N SER A 99 -2.13 -5.48 -2.89
CA SER A 99 -1.40 -4.90 -4.04
C SER A 99 -1.41 -3.37 -4.06
N THR A 100 -2.30 -2.72 -3.30
CA THR A 100 -2.35 -1.25 -3.16
C THR A 100 -1.52 -0.73 -1.98
N ALA A 101 -0.96 -1.61 -1.14
CA ALA A 101 -0.14 -1.20 0.00
C ALA A 101 1.14 -0.51 -0.47
N VAL A 102 1.37 0.70 0.02
CA VAL A 102 2.57 1.50 -0.26
C VAL A 102 3.42 1.74 0.99
N ALA A 103 2.82 1.63 2.18
CA ALA A 103 3.52 1.78 3.45
C ALA A 103 2.85 0.98 4.57
N TYR A 104 3.68 0.59 5.55
CA TYR A 104 3.31 0.00 6.82
C TYR A 104 3.85 0.87 7.95
N VAL A 105 2.97 1.59 8.65
CA VAL A 105 3.32 2.31 9.87
C VAL A 105 3.39 1.30 11.00
N GLY A 106 4.61 0.97 11.39
CA GLY A 106 4.93 -0.01 12.40
C GLY A 106 4.55 0.44 13.81
N GLU A 107 4.52 -0.53 14.70
CA GLU A 107 4.08 -0.37 16.08
C GLU A 107 4.91 0.69 16.83
N PRO A 108 4.33 1.38 17.83
CA PRO A 108 5.09 2.33 18.66
C PRO A 108 6.32 1.68 19.32
N ASP A 109 6.21 0.39 19.66
CA ASP A 109 7.27 -0.40 20.25
C ASP A 109 8.34 -0.79 19.20
N PRO A 110 9.63 -0.41 19.38
CA PRO A 110 10.70 -0.79 18.47
C PRO A 110 10.91 -2.31 18.33
N GLU A 111 10.62 -3.09 19.36
CA GLU A 111 10.79 -4.56 19.32
C GLU A 111 9.76 -5.22 18.43
N ALA A 112 8.50 -4.77 18.51
CA ALA A 112 7.45 -5.18 17.59
C ALA A 112 7.83 -4.82 16.14
N ARG A 113 8.37 -3.61 15.90
CA ARG A 113 8.81 -3.20 14.56
C ARG A 113 9.90 -4.09 13.97
N ARG A 114 10.83 -4.60 14.79
CA ARG A 114 11.86 -5.54 14.30
C ARG A 114 11.25 -6.84 13.77
N GLN A 115 10.07 -7.24 14.29
CA GLN A 115 9.37 -8.44 13.84
C GLN A 115 8.67 -8.25 12.48
N SER A 116 8.05 -7.09 12.24
CA SER A 116 7.34 -6.78 11.01
C SER A 116 8.27 -6.41 9.85
N ARG A 117 9.40 -5.76 10.14
CA ARG A 117 10.37 -5.24 9.16
C ARG A 117 10.76 -6.24 8.06
N PRO A 118 11.30 -7.43 8.35
CA PRO A 118 11.72 -8.35 7.29
C PRO A 118 10.57 -8.84 6.41
N ILE A 119 9.32 -8.82 6.90
CA ILE A 119 8.15 -9.27 6.15
C ILE A 119 7.76 -8.23 5.08
N VAL A 120 7.71 -6.95 5.47
CA VAL A 120 7.31 -5.87 4.56
C VAL A 120 8.44 -5.44 3.63
N ASP A 121 9.70 -5.50 4.08
CA ASP A 121 10.88 -5.26 3.24
C ASP A 121 10.96 -6.28 2.09
N ALA A 122 10.71 -7.56 2.37
CA ALA A 122 10.69 -8.61 1.34
C ALA A 122 9.58 -8.40 0.29
N ALA A 123 8.56 -7.59 0.60
CA ALA A 123 7.47 -7.22 -0.30
C ALA A 123 7.67 -5.82 -0.94
N GLY A 124 8.77 -5.14 -0.66
CA GLY A 124 9.02 -3.77 -1.13
C GLY A 124 8.01 -2.75 -0.57
N ILE A 125 7.52 -2.97 0.65
CA ILE A 125 6.61 -2.05 1.36
C ILE A 125 7.41 -1.33 2.44
N ALA A 126 7.39 0.00 2.40
CA ALA A 126 8.15 0.80 3.36
C ALA A 126 7.62 0.64 4.78
N GLN A 127 8.50 0.47 5.78
CA GLN A 127 8.12 0.46 7.18
C GLN A 127 8.49 1.76 7.91
N LEU A 128 7.49 2.62 8.12
CA LEU A 128 7.65 3.86 8.87
C LEU A 128 7.47 3.61 10.37
N GLY A 129 8.33 4.14 11.22
CA GLY A 129 8.24 3.90 12.67
C GLY A 129 8.85 5.00 13.53
N GLY A 130 8.41 5.10 14.79
CA GLY A 130 8.91 6.12 15.72
C GLY A 130 8.39 7.55 15.45
N ILE A 131 7.39 7.68 14.59
CA ILE A 131 6.77 8.96 14.19
C ILE A 131 5.26 8.92 14.41
N SER A 132 4.62 10.08 14.44
CA SER A 132 3.16 10.20 14.53
C SER A 132 2.45 9.70 13.26
N GLY A 133 1.14 9.46 13.36
CA GLY A 133 0.35 9.03 12.20
C GLY A 133 0.28 10.12 11.13
N ARG A 134 0.27 11.37 11.57
CA ARG A 134 0.32 12.56 10.71
C ARG A 134 1.62 12.62 9.93
N GLU A 135 2.75 12.50 10.61
CA GLU A 135 4.08 12.52 9.97
C GLU A 135 4.25 11.36 8.99
N ALA A 136 3.79 10.15 9.34
CA ALA A 136 3.87 9.00 8.45
C ALA A 136 3.12 9.22 7.13
N VAL A 137 1.87 9.70 7.19
CA VAL A 137 1.08 9.96 5.97
C VAL A 137 1.61 11.15 5.19
N ALA A 138 2.17 12.17 5.86
CA ALA A 138 2.84 13.28 5.18
C ALA A 138 4.10 12.80 4.41
N ALA A 139 4.91 11.93 5.02
CA ALA A 139 6.09 11.34 4.37
C ALA A 139 5.70 10.51 3.15
N VAL A 140 4.66 9.66 3.25
CA VAL A 140 4.13 8.90 2.10
C VAL A 140 3.72 9.83 0.96
N ARG A 141 2.98 10.90 1.25
CA ARG A 141 2.55 11.85 0.22
C ARG A 141 3.73 12.55 -0.44
N ALA A 142 4.70 13.01 0.36
CA ALA A 142 5.90 13.67 -0.15
C ALA A 142 6.69 12.73 -1.08
N ALA A 143 6.92 11.48 -0.65
CA ALA A 143 7.65 10.51 -1.45
C ALA A 143 6.94 10.20 -2.79
N ILE A 144 5.61 10.09 -2.80
CA ILE A 144 4.86 9.89 -4.05
C ILE A 144 4.98 11.10 -4.98
N ALA A 145 4.88 12.32 -4.44
CA ALA A 145 4.95 13.56 -5.21
C ALA A 145 6.36 13.86 -5.77
N GLU A 146 7.40 13.47 -5.05
CA GLU A 146 8.80 13.63 -5.47
C GLU A 146 9.27 12.50 -6.41
N GLY A 147 8.65 11.32 -6.29
CA GLY A 147 8.96 10.14 -7.07
C GLY A 147 8.13 10.00 -8.35
N ASN A 148 8.00 8.75 -8.81
CA ASN A 148 7.13 8.42 -9.92
C ASN A 148 5.72 8.08 -9.39
N GLU A 149 4.75 8.97 -9.62
CA GLU A 149 3.35 8.73 -9.22
C GLU A 149 2.75 7.47 -9.85
N SER A 150 3.29 6.99 -10.97
CA SER A 150 2.88 5.73 -11.60
C SER A 150 3.33 4.50 -10.80
N GLU A 151 4.33 4.64 -9.93
CA GLU A 151 4.93 3.56 -9.12
C GLU A 151 4.99 3.94 -7.64
N PRO A 152 3.84 4.23 -7.00
CA PRO A 152 3.82 4.87 -5.68
C PRO A 152 4.43 4.01 -4.58
N ARG A 153 4.37 2.67 -4.70
CA ARG A 153 5.03 1.77 -3.75
C ARG A 153 6.55 1.92 -3.79
N GLN A 154 7.13 1.92 -4.99
CA GLN A 154 8.57 2.03 -5.17
C GLN A 154 9.07 3.40 -4.72
N ALA A 155 8.34 4.46 -5.05
CA ALA A 155 8.67 5.82 -4.61
C ALA A 155 8.76 5.93 -3.08
N VAL A 156 7.78 5.37 -2.37
CA VAL A 156 7.76 5.38 -0.89
C VAL A 156 8.86 4.49 -0.30
N PHE A 157 9.10 3.30 -0.86
CA PHE A 157 10.14 2.39 -0.39
C PHE A 157 11.55 2.97 -0.57
N ALA A 158 11.81 3.64 -1.70
CA ALA A 158 13.10 4.28 -1.96
C ALA A 158 13.37 5.49 -1.02
N ALA A 159 12.32 6.16 -0.56
CA ALA A 159 12.43 7.32 0.33
C ALA A 159 12.65 6.96 1.81
N GLU A 160 12.48 5.69 2.21
CA GLU A 160 12.55 5.29 3.61
C GLU A 160 13.97 5.37 4.20
N GLY A 161 15.00 5.12 3.39
CA GLY A 161 16.43 5.32 3.74
C GLY A 161 16.95 4.48 4.89
#